data_AF-A0A848XL16-F1
#
_entry.id   AF-A0A848XL16-F1
#
_cell.length_a   1.000
_cell.length_b   1.000
_cell.length_c   1.000
_cell.angle_alpha   90.00
_cell.angle_beta   90.00
_cell.angle_gamma   90.00
#
_symmetry.space_group_name_H-M   'P 1'
#
loop_
_entity.id
_entity.type
_entity.pdbx_description
1 polymer ?
#
loop_
_entity_poly.entity_id
_entity_poly.type
_entity_poly.pdbx_seq_one_letter_code
_entity_poly.pdbx_strand_id
1 'polypeptide(L)'
;QRVESFAQFDALAQFATLLTQIFITTHVIKKIGVGWTLAILPLVVFVGYAVLAIWTVYGVMAIFQAVHRATRYAISRPARETLFSVVSPAEKYKAKPVVDVFLYRGGDVAGAGIDWSLAALGLSISMVAASTVPLAAIWIFLSTALGRAQKRRQDEPQVPEGAAA
;
A
#
# COMPACT_ATOMS: atom_id res chain seq x y z
N GLN A 1 -9.36 18.37 32.09
CA GLN A 1 -10.63 17.61 32.06
C GLN A 1 -11.14 17.33 30.64
N ARG A 2 -11.58 18.29 29.81
CA ARG A 2 -12.06 17.98 28.43
C ARG A 2 -10.98 17.34 27.52
N VAL A 3 -9.75 17.84 27.56
CA VAL A 3 -8.61 17.33 26.74
C VAL A 3 -8.21 15.90 27.14
N GLU A 4 -8.26 15.58 28.43
CA GLU A 4 -7.95 14.25 28.98
C GLU A 4 -8.97 13.21 28.53
N SER A 5 -10.25 13.58 28.53
CA SER A 5 -11.33 12.72 28.05
C SER A 5 -11.23 12.50 26.53
N PHE A 6 -10.92 13.53 25.74
CA PHE A 6 -10.67 13.39 24.30
C PHE A 6 -9.46 12.50 23.99
N ALA A 7 -8.36 12.61 24.73
CA ALA A 7 -7.18 11.77 24.56
C ALA A 7 -7.48 10.29 24.81
N GLN A 8 -8.30 9.98 25.82
CA GLN A 8 -8.75 8.61 26.10
C GLN A 8 -9.63 8.06 24.98
N PHE A 9 -10.59 8.85 24.47
CA PHE A 9 -11.42 8.44 23.33
C PHE A 9 -10.61 8.20 22.06
N ASP A 10 -9.66 9.09 21.75
CA ASP A 10 -8.79 8.94 20.59
C ASP A 10 -7.87 7.70 20.73
N ALA A 11 -7.30 7.49 21.92
CA ALA A 11 -6.50 6.28 22.20
C ALA A 11 -7.32 4.99 22.03
N LEU A 12 -8.58 4.98 22.49
CA LEU A 12 -9.47 3.83 22.36
C LEU A 12 -9.86 3.59 20.89
N ALA A 13 -10.12 4.66 20.13
CA ALA A 13 -10.39 4.58 18.70
C ALA A 13 -9.17 4.08 17.91
N GLN A 14 -7.97 4.56 18.23
CA GLN A 14 -6.72 4.08 17.64
C GLN A 14 -6.45 2.61 17.99
N PHE A 15 -6.70 2.20 19.23
CA PHE A 15 -6.57 0.81 19.66
C PHE A 15 -7.59 -0.11 18.97
N ALA A 16 -8.85 0.29 18.90
CA ALA A 16 -9.89 -0.44 18.16
C ALA A 16 -9.55 -0.54 16.66
N THR A 17 -8.99 0.52 16.09
CA THR A 17 -8.48 0.53 14.71
C THR A 17 -7.33 -0.46 14.56
N LEU A 18 -6.37 -0.49 15.49
CA LEU A 18 -5.25 -1.42 15.47
C LEU A 18 -5.72 -2.87 15.53
N LEU A 19 -6.65 -3.20 16.44
CA LEU A 19 -7.24 -4.53 16.53
C LEU A 19 -7.94 -4.90 15.22
N THR A 20 -8.79 -4.01 14.72
CA THR A 20 -9.50 -4.23 13.45
C THR A 20 -8.52 -4.44 12.29
N GLN A 21 -7.43 -3.67 12.23
CA GLN A 21 -6.36 -3.86 11.25
C GLN A 21 -5.71 -5.23 11.38
N ILE A 22 -5.32 -5.66 12.57
CA ILE A 22 -4.66 -6.96 12.77
C ILE A 22 -5.58 -8.10 12.34
N PHE A 23 -6.84 -8.09 12.79
CA PHE A 23 -7.79 -9.16 12.50
C PHE A 23 -8.18 -9.21 11.02
N ILE A 24 -8.57 -8.07 10.43
CA ILE A 24 -8.96 -8.01 9.02
C ILE A 24 -7.78 -8.40 8.14
N THR A 25 -6.60 -7.83 8.36
CA THR A 25 -5.46 -8.06 7.49
C THR A 25 -4.93 -9.48 7.60
N THR A 26 -4.79 -10.02 8.81
CA THR A 26 -4.34 -11.41 8.98
C THR A 26 -5.32 -12.37 8.33
N HIS A 27 -6.63 -12.11 8.46
CA HIS A 27 -7.66 -12.94 7.82
C HIS A 27 -7.62 -12.82 6.29
N VAL A 28 -7.48 -11.60 5.76
CA VAL A 28 -7.39 -11.34 4.32
C VAL A 28 -6.15 -12.03 3.73
N ILE A 29 -4.96 -11.84 4.32
CA ILE A 29 -3.71 -12.47 3.84
C ILE A 29 -3.84 -14.00 3.83
N LYS A 30 -4.41 -14.60 4.89
CA LYS A 30 -4.61 -16.05 4.95
C LYS A 30 -5.59 -16.57 3.89
N LYS A 31 -6.64 -15.80 3.59
CA LYS A 31 -7.72 -16.23 2.70
C LYS A 31 -7.40 -16.05 1.21
N ILE A 32 -6.80 -14.92 0.82
CA ILE A 32 -6.54 -14.58 -0.59
C ILE A 32 -5.06 -14.53 -0.97
N GLY A 33 -4.15 -14.67 0.01
CA GLY A 33 -2.72 -14.65 -0.20
C GLY A 33 -2.11 -13.24 -0.27
N VAL A 34 -0.78 -13.18 -0.09
CA VAL A 34 -0.01 -11.93 0.00
C VAL A 34 -0.11 -11.10 -1.29
N GLY A 35 -0.03 -11.75 -2.47
CA GLY A 35 -0.07 -11.07 -3.76
C GLY A 35 -1.38 -10.34 -4.04
N TRP A 36 -2.52 -10.99 -3.81
CA TRP A 36 -3.82 -10.36 -3.96
C TRP A 36 -4.07 -9.30 -2.88
N THR A 37 -3.57 -9.51 -1.67
CA THR A 37 -3.64 -8.50 -0.60
C THR A 37 -2.89 -7.21 -0.99
N LEU A 38 -1.71 -7.33 -1.60
CA LEU A 38 -0.94 -6.20 -2.13
C LEU A 38 -1.64 -5.51 -3.31
N ALA A 39 -2.49 -6.23 -4.06
CA ALA A 39 -3.23 -5.68 -5.19
C ALA A 39 -4.49 -4.89 -4.77
N ILE A 40 -4.94 -4.99 -3.52
CA ILE A 40 -6.15 -4.28 -3.05
C ILE A 40 -5.97 -2.76 -3.18
N LEU A 41 -4.83 -2.21 -2.78
CA LEU A 41 -4.60 -0.76 -2.84
C LEU A 41 -4.62 -0.21 -4.27
N PRO A 42 -3.84 -0.74 -5.23
CA PRO A 42 -3.93 -0.23 -6.59
C PRO A 42 -5.30 -0.48 -7.23
N LEU A 43 -6.05 -1.51 -6.82
CA LEU A 43 -7.43 -1.70 -7.25
C LEU A 43 -8.36 -0.58 -6.71
N VAL A 44 -8.22 -0.21 -5.43
CA VAL A 44 -8.94 0.94 -4.84
C VAL A 44 -8.60 2.23 -5.58
N VAL A 45 -7.34 2.44 -5.94
CA VAL A 45 -6.91 3.59 -6.75
C VAL A 45 -7.57 3.57 -8.12
N PHE A 46 -7.50 2.44 -8.84
CA PHE A 46 -8.11 2.29 -10.16
C PHE A 46 -9.61 2.60 -10.13
N VAL A 47 -10.36 1.99 -9.21
CA VAL A 47 -11.81 2.20 -9.07
C VAL A 47 -12.11 3.64 -8.63
N GLY A 48 -11.36 4.18 -7.67
CA GLY A 48 -11.57 5.53 -7.16
C GLY A 48 -11.39 6.60 -8.22
N TYR A 49 -10.34 6.49 -9.04
CA TYR A 49 -10.12 7.41 -10.15
C TYR A 49 -11.14 7.22 -11.29
N ALA A 50 -11.58 5.99 -11.57
CA ALA A 50 -12.66 5.75 -12.53
C ALA A 50 -13.97 6.41 -12.10
N VAL A 51 -14.32 6.32 -10.81
CA VAL A 51 -15.51 7.00 -10.25
C VAL A 51 -15.33 8.51 -10.27
N LEU A 52 -14.16 9.03 -9.88
CA LEU A 52 -13.87 10.47 -9.92
C LEU A 52 -13.91 11.06 -11.32
N ALA A 53 -13.55 10.29 -12.35
CA ALA A 53 -13.62 10.72 -13.74
C ALA A 53 -15.07 10.94 -14.22
N ILE A 54 -16.04 10.25 -13.62
CA ILE A 54 -17.48 10.38 -13.93
C ILE A 54 -18.13 11.41 -12.99
N TRP A 55 -17.81 11.36 -11.71
CA TRP A 55 -18.39 12.20 -10.65
C TRP A 55 -17.31 13.02 -9.94
N THR A 56 -16.97 14.17 -10.53
CA THR A 56 -16.03 15.16 -10.00
C THR A 56 -16.64 16.03 -8.89
N VAL A 57 -17.22 15.40 -7.86
CA VAL A 57 -17.74 16.10 -6.68
C VAL A 57 -16.85 15.89 -5.46
N TYR A 58 -16.72 16.92 -4.63
CA TYR A 58 -15.85 16.91 -3.45
C TYR A 58 -16.10 15.72 -2.51
N GLY A 59 -17.37 15.33 -2.32
CA GLY A 59 -17.74 14.20 -1.46
C GLY A 59 -17.15 12.87 -1.93
N VAL A 60 -17.12 12.61 -3.23
CA VAL A 60 -16.51 11.40 -3.81
C VAL A 60 -15.01 11.40 -3.55
N MET A 61 -14.34 12.55 -3.71
CA MET A 61 -12.91 12.67 -3.42
C MET A 61 -12.60 12.44 -1.94
N ALA A 62 -13.41 13.00 -1.04
CA ALA A 62 -13.23 12.81 0.40
C ALA A 62 -13.36 11.33 0.80
N ILE A 63 -14.39 10.64 0.29
CA ILE A 63 -14.59 9.20 0.52
C ILE A 63 -13.44 8.40 -0.07
N PHE A 64 -13.05 8.67 -1.31
CA PHE A 64 -11.93 7.99 -1.96
C PHE A 64 -10.65 8.12 -1.13
N GLN A 65 -10.31 9.33 -0.68
CA GLN A 65 -9.10 9.57 0.11
C GLN A 65 -9.15 8.83 1.46
N ALA A 66 -10.32 8.77 2.11
CA ALA A 66 -10.50 8.00 3.34
C ALA A 66 -10.28 6.50 3.10
N VAL A 67 -10.89 5.92 2.07
CA VAL A 67 -10.76 4.49 1.72
C VAL A 67 -9.34 4.16 1.30
N HIS A 68 -8.71 5.00 0.47
CA HIS A 68 -7.33 4.85 0.04
C HIS A 68 -6.38 4.85 1.25
N ARG A 69 -6.56 5.80 2.18
CA ARG A 69 -5.77 5.88 3.41
C ARG A 69 -5.95 4.65 4.28
N ALA A 70 -7.20 4.24 4.53
CA ALA A 70 -7.52 3.05 5.31
C ALA A 70 -6.86 1.80 4.70
N THR A 71 -6.98 1.61 3.38
CA THR A 71 -6.39 0.48 2.65
C THR A 71 -4.86 0.49 2.71
N ARG A 72 -4.23 1.65 2.55
CA ARG A 72 -2.76 1.79 2.61
C ARG A 72 -2.22 1.35 3.96
N TYR A 73 -2.84 1.80 5.06
CA TYR A 73 -2.37 1.50 6.42
C TYR A 73 -2.80 0.12 6.90
N ALA A 74 -4.07 -0.24 6.72
CA ALA A 74 -4.61 -1.49 7.22
C ALA A 74 -4.04 -2.69 6.46
N ILE A 75 -3.95 -2.59 5.12
CA ILE A 75 -3.73 -3.75 4.26
C ILE A 75 -2.34 -3.73 3.65
N SER A 76 -1.98 -2.65 2.95
CA SER A 76 -0.76 -2.66 2.12
C SER A 76 0.53 -2.66 2.91
N ARG A 77 0.62 -1.87 3.99
CA ARG A 77 1.80 -1.87 4.86
C ARG A 77 2.12 -3.25 5.43
N PRO A 78 1.20 -3.93 6.15
CA PRO A 78 1.49 -5.25 6.68
C PRO A 78 1.72 -6.31 5.60
N ALA A 79 0.98 -6.28 4.49
CA ALA A 79 1.23 -7.21 3.38
C ALA A 79 2.64 -7.05 2.78
N ARG A 80 3.16 -5.81 2.71
CA ARG A 80 4.53 -5.53 2.30
C ARG A 80 5.55 -6.07 3.30
N GLU A 81 5.29 -5.92 4.59
CA GLU A 81 6.17 -6.49 5.62
C GLU A 81 6.24 -8.02 5.53
N THR A 82 5.15 -8.69 5.15
CA THR A 82 5.15 -10.14 4.89
C THR A 82 6.04 -10.53 3.70
N LEU A 83 6.24 -9.67 2.68
CA LEU A 83 7.20 -9.98 1.61
C LEU A 83 8.63 -10.09 2.14
N PHE A 84 8.97 -9.35 3.19
CA PHE A 84 10.31 -9.38 3.78
C PHE A 84 10.50 -10.50 4.82
N SER A 85 9.48 -11.32 5.11
CA SER A 85 9.64 -12.44 6.06
C SER A 85 10.35 -13.64 5.44
N VAL A 86 10.37 -13.75 4.11
CA VAL A 86 11.03 -14.83 3.36
C VAL A 86 12.39 -14.41 2.78
N VAL A 87 12.88 -13.23 3.17
CA VAL A 87 14.14 -12.64 2.70
C VAL A 87 15.19 -12.79 3.80
N SER A 88 16.42 -13.13 3.44
CA SER A 88 17.48 -13.32 4.44
C SER A 88 17.79 -12.02 5.19
N PRO A 89 18.31 -12.08 6.43
CA PRO A 89 18.67 -10.87 7.18
C PRO A 89 19.65 -9.97 6.43
N ALA A 90 20.64 -10.56 5.74
CA ALA A 90 21.63 -9.84 4.96
C ALA A 90 21.02 -9.09 3.76
N GLU A 91 20.10 -9.74 3.03
CA GLU A 91 19.36 -9.12 1.93
C GLU A 91 18.44 -8.00 2.46
N LYS A 92 17.73 -8.26 3.56
CA LYS A 92 16.81 -7.28 4.18
C LYS A 92 17.55 -6.03 4.67
N TYR A 93 18.73 -6.19 5.27
CA TYR A 93 19.53 -5.06 5.76
C TYR A 93 19.96 -4.12 4.63
N LYS A 94 20.28 -4.67 3.45
CA LYS A 94 20.67 -3.90 2.26
C LYS A 94 19.46 -3.29 1.54
N ALA A 95 18.40 -4.06 1.37
CA ALA A 95 17.26 -3.68 0.53
C ALA A 95 16.26 -2.76 1.26
N LYS A 96 15.96 -3.04 2.53
CA LYS A 96 14.86 -2.35 3.24
C LYS A 96 15.05 -0.84 3.35
N PRO A 97 16.24 -0.31 3.73
CA PRO A 97 16.46 1.13 3.78
C PRO A 97 16.33 1.81 2.41
N VAL A 98 16.80 1.16 1.34
CA VAL A 98 16.67 1.66 -0.03
C VAL A 98 15.20 1.75 -0.43
N VAL A 99 14.40 0.73 -0.11
CA VAL A 99 12.96 0.73 -0.38
C VAL A 99 12.24 1.79 0.45
N ASP A 100 12.47 1.85 1.76
CA ASP A 100 11.72 2.71 2.67
C ASP A 100 12.10 4.19 2.54
N VAL A 101 13.36 4.50 2.22
CA VAL A 101 13.85 5.88 2.09
C VAL A 101 13.88 6.30 0.63
N PHE A 102 14.67 5.64 -0.21
CA PHE A 102 14.85 6.11 -1.59
C PHE A 102 13.60 5.92 -2.44
N LEU A 103 13.05 4.71 -2.49
CA LEU A 103 11.92 4.42 -3.37
C LEU A 103 10.63 5.05 -2.85
N TYR A 104 10.35 4.92 -1.55
CA TYR A 104 9.14 5.50 -0.97
C TYR A 104 9.17 7.04 -0.96
N ARG A 105 10.27 7.66 -0.50
CA ARG A 105 10.35 9.14 -0.47
C ARG A 105 10.55 9.73 -1.85
N GLY A 106 11.40 9.11 -2.66
CA GLY A 106 11.57 9.50 -4.06
C GLY A 106 10.26 9.40 -4.83
N GLY A 107 9.48 8.35 -4.59
CA GLY A 107 8.13 8.20 -5.15
C GLY A 107 7.16 9.28 -4.69
N ASP A 108 7.12 9.62 -3.40
CA ASP A 108 6.26 10.71 -2.89
C ASP A 108 6.63 12.07 -3.53
N VAL A 109 7.92 12.38 -3.67
CA VAL A 109 8.40 13.63 -4.30
C VAL A 109 8.12 13.63 -5.80
N ALA A 110 8.40 12.53 -6.50
CA ALA A 110 8.14 12.40 -7.92
C ALA A 110 6.64 12.51 -8.22
N GLY A 111 5.78 11.86 -7.43
CA GLY A 111 4.33 11.94 -7.55
C GLY A 111 3.84 13.38 -7.39
N ALA A 112 4.27 14.08 -6.34
CA ALA A 112 3.93 15.49 -6.14
C ALA A 112 4.43 16.39 -7.28
N GLY A 113 5.63 16.13 -7.82
CA GLY A 113 6.18 16.85 -8.96
C GLY A 113 5.40 16.62 -10.25
N ILE A 114 4.93 15.39 -10.49
CA ILE A 114 4.04 15.05 -11.62
C ILE A 114 2.72 15.78 -11.46
N ASP A 115 2.06 15.68 -10.31
CA ASP A 115 0.77 16.36 -10.06
C ASP A 115 0.90 17.89 -10.26
N TRP A 116 1.97 18.49 -9.74
CA TRP A 116 2.24 19.92 -9.92
C TRP A 116 2.46 20.29 -11.39
N SER A 117 3.24 19.48 -12.11
CA SER A 117 3.51 19.70 -13.54
C SER A 117 2.25 19.56 -14.39
N LEU A 118 1.42 18.56 -14.09
CA LEU A 118 0.14 18.34 -14.79
C LEU A 118 -0.82 19.52 -14.53
N ALA A 119 -0.88 20.02 -13.30
CA ALA A 119 -1.66 21.20 -12.95
C ALA A 119 -1.15 22.46 -13.67
N ALA A 120 0.17 22.66 -13.75
CA ALA A 120 0.78 23.79 -14.43
C ALA A 120 0.51 23.80 -15.95
N LEU A 121 0.37 22.62 -16.55
CA LEU A 121 0.02 22.44 -17.97
C LEU A 121 -1.49 22.62 -18.25
N GLY A 122 -2.31 22.88 -17.23
CA GLY A 122 -3.76 23.04 -17.37
C GLY A 122 -4.47 21.76 -17.78
N LEU A 123 -3.86 20.59 -17.54
CA LEU A 123 -4.47 19.31 -17.89
C LEU A 123 -5.72 19.08 -17.04
N SER A 124 -6.79 18.65 -17.70
CA SER A 124 -8.05 18.34 -17.02
C SER A 124 -7.87 17.16 -16.07
N ILE A 125 -8.66 17.14 -14.98
CA ILE A 125 -8.72 16.03 -14.01
C ILE A 125 -8.92 14.68 -14.72
N SER A 126 -9.65 14.67 -15.83
CA SER A 126 -9.88 13.48 -16.65
C SER A 126 -8.60 12.93 -17.30
N MET A 127 -7.66 13.79 -17.74
CA MET A 127 -6.38 13.34 -18.31
C MET A 127 -5.43 12.80 -17.24
N VAL A 128 -5.45 13.38 -16.04
CA VAL A 128 -4.72 12.86 -14.87
C VAL A 128 -5.29 11.51 -14.44
N ALA A 129 -6.61 11.36 -14.41
CA ALA A 129 -7.26 10.09 -14.13
C ALA A 129 -6.93 9.03 -15.18
N ALA A 130 -6.92 9.40 -16.47
CA ALA A 130 -6.60 8.49 -17.56
C ALA A 130 -5.15 7.99 -17.54
N SER A 131 -4.18 8.82 -17.13
CA SER A 131 -2.77 8.38 -16.99
C SER A 131 -2.54 7.51 -15.75
N THR A 132 -3.39 7.64 -14.73
CA THR A 132 -3.31 6.84 -13.50
C THR A 132 -3.77 5.40 -13.71
N VAL A 133 -4.73 5.17 -14.61
CA VAL A 133 -5.26 3.85 -14.95
C VAL A 133 -4.18 2.83 -15.38
N PRO A 134 -3.33 3.10 -16.40
CA PRO A 134 -2.29 2.15 -16.81
C PRO A 134 -1.24 1.92 -15.71
N LEU A 135 -0.90 2.95 -14.92
CA LEU A 135 0.01 2.83 -13.78
C LEU A 135 -0.57 1.89 -12.71
N ALA A 136 -1.86 2.02 -12.39
CA ALA A 136 -2.53 1.14 -11.45
C ALA A 136 -2.58 -0.31 -11.96
N ALA A 137 -2.81 -0.52 -13.26
CA ALA A 137 -2.79 -1.86 -13.87
C ALA A 137 -1.40 -2.53 -13.76
N ILE A 138 -0.32 -1.79 -14.07
CA ILE A 138 1.06 -2.25 -13.89
C ILE A 138 1.32 -2.60 -12.42
N TRP A 139 0.84 -1.77 -11.49
CA TRP A 139 1.00 -2.01 -10.07
C TRP A 139 0.26 -3.28 -9.60
N ILE A 140 -0.98 -3.51 -10.04
CA ILE A 140 -1.71 -4.75 -9.76
C ILE A 140 -0.92 -5.96 -10.27
N PHE A 141 -0.40 -5.89 -11.49
CA PHE A 141 0.43 -6.96 -12.05
C PHE A 141 1.67 -7.23 -11.20
N LEU A 142 2.42 -6.18 -10.81
CA LEU A 142 3.60 -6.32 -9.95
C LEU A 142 3.26 -6.91 -8.58
N SER A 143 2.14 -6.51 -7.97
CA SER A 143 1.68 -7.05 -6.68
C SER A 143 1.42 -8.56 -6.75
N THR A 144 0.77 -9.03 -7.82
CA THR A 144 0.52 -10.47 -8.01
C THR A 144 1.79 -11.24 -8.37
N ALA A 145 2.72 -10.64 -9.12
CA ALA A 145 4.03 -11.23 -9.42
C ALA A 145 4.89 -11.39 -8.15
N LEU A 146 4.94 -10.37 -7.30
CA LEU A 146 5.64 -10.42 -6.01
C LEU A 146 5.06 -11.47 -5.07
N GLY A 147 3.74 -11.59 -5.00
CA GLY A 147 3.09 -12.65 -4.21
C GLY A 147 3.47 -14.05 -4.68
N ARG A 148 3.56 -14.27 -6.01
CA ARG A 148 4.03 -15.55 -6.57
C ARG A 148 5.49 -15.82 -6.23
N ALA A 149 6.35 -14.80 -6.30
CA ALA A 149 7.76 -14.92 -5.93
C ALA A 149 7.94 -15.23 -4.43
N GLN A 150 7.16 -14.58 -3.56
CA GLN A 150 7.17 -14.82 -2.12
C GLN A 150 6.74 -16.26 -1.80
N LYS A 151 5.67 -16.75 -2.43
CA LYS A 151 5.24 -18.16 -2.27
C LYS A 151 6.33 -19.14 -2.70
N ARG A 152 6.97 -18.91 -3.86
CA ARG A 152 8.05 -19.78 -4.34
C ARG A 152 9.23 -19.84 -3.37
N ARG A 153 9.65 -18.70 -2.81
CA ARG A 153 10.73 -18.63 -1.81
C ARG A 153 10.34 -19.22 -0.45
N GLN A 154 9.05 -19.25 -0.12
CA GLN A 154 8.56 -19.89 1.10
C GLN A 154 8.61 -21.42 1.00
N ASP A 155 8.40 -21.96 -0.21
CA ASP A 155 8.42 -23.41 -0.49
C ASP A 155 9.85 -23.96 -0.67
N GLU A 156 10.86 -23.10 -0.90
CA GLU A 156 12.27 -23.48 -0.96
C GLU A 156 12.83 -23.76 0.47
N PRO A 157 13.45 -24.93 0.73
CA PRO A 157 14.07 -25.22 2.03
C PRO A 157 15.18 -24.21 2.31
N GLN A 158 15.09 -23.47 3.42
CA GLN A 158 16.18 -22.61 3.86
C GLN A 158 17.38 -23.47 4.24
N VAL A 159 18.40 -23.51 3.38
CA VAL A 159 19.70 -24.08 3.73
C VAL A 159 20.33 -23.16 4.77
N PRO A 160 20.63 -23.62 6.00
CA PRO A 160 21.21 -22.79 7.03
C PRO A 160 22.56 -22.21 6.56
N GLU A 161 22.68 -20.88 6.58
CA GLU A 161 23.84 -20.10 6.13
C GLU A 161 25.12 -20.37 6.98
N GLY A 162 25.04 -21.27 7.97
CA GLY A 162 26.14 -21.68 8.85
C GLY A 162 26.71 -23.08 8.61
N ALA A 163 26.28 -23.82 7.58
CA ALA A 163 26.79 -25.17 7.32
C ALA A 163 28.07 -25.22 6.43
N ALA A 164 28.58 -24.06 6.03
CA ALA A 164 29.73 -23.93 5.12
C ALA A 164 30.88 -23.07 5.69
N ALA A 165 31.00 -23.01 7.02
CA ALA A 165 32.12 -22.38 7.72
C ALA A 165 32.92 -23.42 8.51
#